data_AF-A0A6J1X4M4-F1
#
_entry.id   AF-A0A6J1X4M4-F1
#
_cell.length_a   1.000
_cell.length_b   1.000
_cell.length_c   1.000
_cell.angle_alpha   90.00
_cell.angle_beta   90.00
_cell.angle_gamma   90.00
#
_symmetry.space_group_name_H-M   'P 1'
#
loop_
_entity.id
_entity.type
_entity.pdbx_description
1 polymer ?
#
loop_
_entity_poly.entity_id
_entity_poly.type
_entity_poly.pdbx_seq_one_letter_code
_entity_poly.pdbx_strand_id
1 'polypeptide(L)'
;MLDKLVVVKLNGGLGTSMGCKGPKSVIQVRNELTFLDLTVQQIEHLNKTYKCNVPLVLMNSFNTDDDTQKVIRKYRGLKLEIHTFNQSCHPRINRESLLPIAKTGDVHSDIEA
;
A
#
# COMPACT_ATOMS: atom_id res chain seq x y z
N MET A 1 4.63 -26.16 -0.51
CA MET A 1 3.34 -25.50 -0.85
C MET A 1 3.45 -23.99 -0.68
N LEU A 2 4.02 -23.50 0.42
CA LEU A 2 4.22 -22.06 0.67
C LEU A 2 5.14 -21.38 -0.35
N ASP A 3 6.11 -22.08 -0.94
CA ASP A 3 6.98 -21.49 -1.98
C ASP A 3 6.26 -21.17 -3.30
N LYS A 4 4.98 -21.53 -3.41
CA LYS A 4 4.11 -21.16 -4.55
C LYS A 4 3.09 -20.08 -4.18
N LEU A 5 3.14 -19.55 -2.96
CA LEU A 5 2.19 -18.58 -2.42
C LEU A 5 2.80 -17.18 -2.44
N VAL A 6 1.97 -16.19 -2.77
CA VAL A 6 2.27 -14.76 -2.65
C VAL A 6 1.18 -14.13 -1.79
N VAL A 7 1.55 -13.24 -0.86
CA VAL A 7 0.59 -12.49 -0.05
C VAL A 7 0.45 -11.09 -0.62
N VAL A 8 -0.75 -10.73 -1.08
CA VAL A 8 -1.06 -9.38 -1.58
C VAL A 8 -1.88 -8.62 -0.54
N LYS A 9 -1.52 -7.36 -0.29
CA LYS A 9 -2.31 -6.41 0.51
C LYS A 9 -2.72 -5.20 -0.33
N LEU A 10 -4.00 -4.88 -0.29
CA LEU A 10 -4.56 -3.69 -0.92
C LEU A 10 -4.27 -2.48 -0.02
N ASN A 11 -3.35 -1.61 -0.48
CA ASN A 11 -2.78 -0.50 0.29
C ASN A 11 -3.10 0.88 -0.31
N GLY A 12 -4.00 0.95 -1.30
CA GLY A 12 -4.38 2.22 -1.94
C GLY A 12 -5.25 3.16 -1.09
N GLY A 13 -5.72 2.70 0.08
CA GLY A 13 -6.67 3.44 0.93
C GLY A 13 -6.01 4.43 1.88
N LEU A 14 -6.60 5.62 1.97
CA LEU A 14 -6.19 6.66 2.92
C LEU A 14 -6.90 6.51 4.27
N GLY A 15 -6.26 7.04 5.31
CA GLY A 15 -6.80 7.13 6.66
C GLY A 15 -7.78 8.28 6.91
N THR A 16 -8.31 8.93 5.87
CA THR A 16 -9.05 10.19 5.97
C THR A 16 -10.30 10.08 6.85
N SER A 17 -11.05 8.99 6.75
CA SER A 17 -12.21 8.72 7.60
C SER A 17 -11.87 8.57 9.09
N MET A 18 -10.58 8.39 9.43
CA MET A 18 -10.07 8.25 10.78
C MET A 18 -9.23 9.47 11.21
N GLY A 19 -9.28 10.57 10.45
CA GLY A 19 -8.57 11.82 10.75
C GLY A 19 -7.09 11.84 10.36
N CYS A 20 -6.60 10.85 9.62
CA CYS A 20 -5.19 10.77 9.19
C CYS A 20 -5.04 11.09 7.69
N LYS A 21 -3.95 11.78 7.32
CA LYS A 21 -3.70 12.21 5.92
C LYS A 21 -2.89 11.20 5.08
N GLY A 22 -2.39 10.11 5.66
CA GLY A 22 -1.53 9.13 4.99
C GLY A 22 -2.21 7.78 4.69
N PRO A 23 -1.45 6.79 4.19
CA PRO A 23 -1.94 5.44 3.96
C PRO A 23 -2.50 4.84 5.25
N LYS A 24 -3.67 4.20 5.16
CA LYS A 24 -4.34 3.60 6.32
C LYS A 24 -3.47 2.53 7.00
N SER A 25 -2.59 1.88 6.24
CA SER A 25 -1.68 0.84 6.73
C SER A 25 -0.64 1.34 7.73
N VAL A 26 -0.34 2.64 7.74
CA VAL A 26 0.67 3.29 8.61
C VAL A 26 0.06 3.76 9.93
N ILE A 27 -1.24 3.57 10.14
CA ILE A 27 -1.92 3.97 11.37
C ILE A 27 -1.59 2.98 12.47
N GLN A 28 -1.22 3.51 13.64
CA GLN A 28 -0.95 2.71 14.84
C GLN A 28 -2.24 2.05 15.34
N VAL A 29 -2.16 0.77 15.63
CA VAL A 29 -3.31 -0.07 16.00
C VAL A 29 -3.16 -0.59 17.43
N ARG A 30 -1.99 -1.13 17.76
CA ARG A 30 -1.73 -1.76 19.05
C ARG A 30 -0.25 -1.70 19.38
N ASN A 31 0.08 -1.33 20.62
CA ASN A 31 1.46 -1.29 21.11
C ASN A 31 2.38 -0.51 20.15
N GLU A 32 1.90 0.63 19.65
CA GLU A 32 2.61 1.49 18.68
C GLU A 32 2.89 0.85 17.30
N LEU A 33 2.43 -0.39 17.08
CA LEU A 33 2.55 -1.09 15.80
C LEU A 33 1.45 -0.67 14.83
N THR A 34 1.86 -0.44 13.59
CA THR A 34 0.94 -0.16 12.48
C THR A 34 0.35 -1.44 11.88
N PHE A 35 -0.70 -1.33 11.06
CA PHE A 35 -1.22 -2.49 10.32
C PHE A 35 -0.14 -3.15 9.44
N LEU A 36 0.73 -2.33 8.83
CA LEU A 36 1.83 -2.82 8.02
C LEU A 36 2.86 -3.57 8.89
N ASP A 37 3.17 -3.07 10.09
CA ASP A 37 4.07 -3.76 11.03
C ASP A 37 3.56 -5.14 11.41
N LEU A 38 2.27 -5.23 11.74
CA LEU A 38 1.63 -6.50 12.09
C LEU A 38 1.67 -7.49 10.93
N THR A 39 1.44 -7.02 9.70
CA THR A 39 1.51 -7.87 8.49
C THR A 39 2.94 -8.37 8.24
N VAL A 40 3.94 -7.48 8.36
CA VAL A 40 5.35 -7.84 8.19
C VAL A 40 5.77 -8.86 9.24
N GLN A 41 5.40 -8.65 10.51
CA GLN A 41 5.70 -9.60 11.59
C GLN A 41 5.07 -10.97 11.36
N GLN A 42 3.84 -11.03 10.87
CA GLN A 42 3.15 -12.30 10.56
C GLN A 42 3.88 -13.10 9.48
N ILE A 43 4.27 -12.44 8.37
CA ILE A 43 4.94 -13.14 7.25
C ILE A 43 6.39 -13.46 7.61
N GLU A 44 7.09 -12.57 8.32
CA GLU A 44 8.43 -12.86 8.81
C GLU A 44 8.43 -14.07 9.76
N HIS A 45 7.47 -14.15 10.69
CA HIS A 45 7.30 -15.30 11.56
C HIS A 45 7.04 -16.58 10.77
N LEU A 46 6.16 -16.52 9.76
CA LEU A 46 5.87 -17.64 8.87
C LEU A 46 7.14 -18.11 8.12
N ASN A 47 7.93 -17.19 7.55
CA ASN A 47 9.16 -17.49 6.83
C ASN A 47 10.27 -18.06 7.72
N LYS A 48 10.33 -17.64 9.00
CA LYS A 48 11.26 -18.19 10.00
C LYS A 48 10.83 -19.59 10.44
N THR A 49 9.58 -19.77 10.82
CA THR A 49 9.04 -21.04 11.35
C THR A 49 9.07 -22.16 10.32
N TYR A 50 8.63 -21.88 9.09
CA TYR A 50 8.56 -22.90 8.03
C TYR A 50 9.76 -22.91 7.09
N LYS A 51 10.78 -22.09 7.37
CA LYS A 51 12.01 -21.97 6.55
C LYS A 51 11.74 -21.74 5.06
N CYS A 52 10.71 -20.95 4.74
CA CYS A 52 10.34 -20.57 3.37
C CYS A 52 10.58 -19.06 3.13
N ASN A 53 10.30 -18.60 1.91
CA ASN A 53 10.35 -17.19 1.52
C ASN A 53 9.06 -16.78 0.81
N VAL A 54 7.99 -16.57 1.58
CA VAL A 54 6.73 -16.02 1.06
C VAL A 54 6.89 -14.50 0.92
N PRO A 55 6.73 -13.94 -0.30
CA PRO A 55 6.82 -12.51 -0.52
C PRO A 55 5.52 -11.79 -0.14
N LEU A 56 5.67 -10.55 0.33
CA LEU A 56 4.59 -9.60 0.56
C LEU A 56 4.52 -8.60 -0.61
N VAL A 57 3.37 -8.46 -1.23
CA VAL A 57 3.12 -7.48 -2.29
C VAL A 57 2.13 -6.43 -1.80
N LEU A 58 2.49 -5.16 -1.87
CA LEU A 58 1.63 -4.03 -1.55
C LEU A 58 1.13 -3.39 -2.85
N MET A 59 -0.19 -3.43 -3.05
CA MET A 59 -0.85 -2.71 -4.14
C MET A 59 -1.18 -1.29 -3.66
N ASN A 60 -0.37 -0.33 -4.05
CA ASN A 60 -0.53 1.07 -3.67
C ASN A 60 -1.47 1.82 -4.62
N SER A 61 -1.72 3.08 -4.32
CA SER A 61 -2.34 4.07 -5.21
C SER A 61 -1.40 5.26 -5.36
N PHE A 62 -1.68 6.11 -6.35
CA PHE A 62 -1.03 7.42 -6.51
C PHE A 62 -1.09 8.30 -5.25
N ASN A 63 -2.05 8.06 -4.34
CA ASN A 63 -2.16 8.78 -3.06
C ASN A 63 -1.32 8.17 -1.93
N THR A 64 -0.77 6.97 -2.10
CA THR A 64 -0.18 6.18 -1.00
C THR A 64 1.22 5.65 -1.32
N ASP A 65 1.63 5.63 -2.59
CA ASP A 65 2.87 5.00 -3.01
C ASP A 65 4.10 5.66 -2.39
N ASP A 66 4.25 6.98 -2.51
CA ASP A 66 5.41 7.72 -1.97
C ASP A 66 5.59 7.52 -0.46
N ASP A 67 4.51 7.59 0.30
CA ASP A 67 4.55 7.41 1.74
C ASP A 67 4.84 5.96 2.12
N THR A 68 4.30 5.00 1.36
CA THR A 68 4.61 3.59 1.54
C THR A 68 6.10 3.32 1.26
N GLN A 69 6.67 3.89 0.19
CA GLN A 69 8.10 3.75 -0.13
C GLN A 69 9.02 4.28 0.96
N LYS A 70 8.62 5.33 1.67
CA LYS A 70 9.38 5.85 2.84
C LYS A 70 9.31 4.86 3.99
N VAL A 71 8.12 4.33 4.30
CA VAL A 71 7.89 3.44 5.44
C VAL A 71 8.54 2.07 5.27
N ILE A 72 8.48 1.46 4.08
CA ILE A 72 9.02 0.10 3.87
C ILE A 72 10.52 0.00 4.11
N ARG A 73 11.26 1.12 4.03
CA ARG A 73 12.71 1.17 4.31
C ARG A 73 13.05 0.67 5.71
N LYS A 74 12.12 0.82 6.67
CA LYS A 74 12.31 0.35 8.05
C LYS A 74 12.40 -1.18 8.18
N TYR A 75 11.93 -1.92 7.17
CA TYR A 75 11.94 -3.39 7.17
C TYR A 75 13.15 -3.99 6.44
N ARG A 76 14.10 -3.16 5.99
CA ARG A 76 15.33 -3.66 5.37
C ARG A 76 16.10 -4.53 6.37
N GLY A 77 16.48 -5.73 5.92
CA GLY A 77 17.21 -6.71 6.73
C GLY A 77 16.36 -7.75 7.44
N LEU A 78 15.03 -7.63 7.39
CA LEU A 78 14.13 -8.71 7.85
C LEU A 78 14.10 -9.86 6.84
N LYS A 79 13.75 -11.06 7.30
CA LYS A 79 13.61 -12.26 6.43
C LYS A 79 12.26 -12.25 5.68
N LEU A 80 12.06 -11.21 4.88
CA LEU A 80 10.85 -10.96 4.11
C LEU A 80 11.18 -10.15 2.86
N GLU A 81 10.71 -10.63 1.71
CA GLU A 81 10.72 -9.86 0.47
C GLU A 81 9.44 -9.03 0.36
N ILE A 82 9.59 -7.72 0.16
CA ILE A 82 8.47 -6.79 0.00
C ILE A 82 8.53 -6.19 -1.41
N HIS A 83 7.48 -6.41 -2.19
CA HIS A 83 7.27 -5.76 -3.48
C HIS A 83 6.15 -4.73 -3.38
N THR A 84 6.25 -3.70 -4.21
CA THR A 84 5.23 -2.67 -4.32
C THR A 84 4.91 -2.46 -5.79
N PHE A 85 3.64 -2.24 -6.10
CA PHE A 85 3.24 -1.72 -7.40
C PHE A 85 2.11 -0.70 -7.22
N ASN A 86 2.06 0.27 -8.12
CA ASN A 86 1.00 1.26 -8.13
C ASN A 86 -0.13 0.80 -9.04
N GLN A 87 -1.38 0.93 -8.58
CA GLN A 87 -2.55 0.64 -9.40
C GLN A 87 -2.78 1.75 -10.45
N SER A 88 -3.67 1.48 -11.40
CA SER A 88 -4.07 2.47 -12.41
C SER A 88 -4.70 3.73 -11.78
N CYS A 89 -4.43 4.88 -12.38
CA CYS A 89 -5.10 6.14 -12.08
C CYS A 89 -5.97 6.52 -13.28
N HIS A 90 -7.26 6.76 -13.04
CA HIS A 90 -8.22 7.13 -14.08
C HIS A 90 -8.83 8.49 -13.77
N PRO A 91 -9.05 9.35 -14.78
CA PRO A 91 -9.66 10.65 -14.56
C PRO A 91 -11.10 10.47 -14.07
N ARG A 92 -11.53 11.33 -13.14
CA ARG A 92 -12.92 11.33 -12.71
C ARG A 92 -13.81 11.86 -13.83
N ILE A 93 -15.03 11.35 -13.89
CA ILE A 93 -16.04 11.79 -14.84
C ILE A 93 -17.01 12.73 -14.12
N ASN A 94 -17.24 13.90 -14.70
CA ASN A 94 -18.25 14.82 -14.19
C ASN A 94 -19.65 14.20 -14.38
N ARG A 95 -20.49 14.30 -13.35
CA ARG A 95 -21.80 13.63 -13.32
C ARG A 95 -22.77 14.21 -14.35
N GLU A 96 -22.76 15.53 -14.54
CA GLU A 96 -23.70 16.23 -15.41
C GLU A 96 -23.27 16.19 -16.88
N SER A 97 -21.99 16.39 -17.17
CA SER A 97 -21.47 16.45 -18.54
C SER A 97 -21.07 15.09 -19.12
N LEU A 98 -20.84 14.08 -18.27
CA LEU A 98 -20.30 12.77 -18.64
C LEU A 98 -18.91 12.82 -19.31
N LEU A 99 -18.18 13.92 -19.12
CA LEU A 99 -16.83 14.12 -19.64
C LEU A 99 -15.79 14.04 -18.51
N PRO A 100 -14.52 13.69 -18.82
CA PRO A 100 -13.42 13.76 -17.88
C PRO A 100 -13.26 15.16 -17.27
N ILE A 101 -13.02 15.24 -15.97
CA ILE A 101 -12.75 16.50 -15.26
C ILE A 101 -11.29 16.93 -15.51
N ALA A 102 -10.37 15.97 -15.51
CA ALA A 102 -8.96 16.20 -15.80
C ALA A 102 -8.74 16.88 -17.16
N LYS A 103 -7.97 17.98 -17.14
CA LYS A 103 -7.59 18.75 -18.34
C LYS A 103 -6.28 18.25 -18.97
N THR A 104 -5.50 17.50 -18.21
CA THR A 104 -4.16 17.02 -18.55
C THR A 104 -4.04 15.54 -18.14
N GLY A 105 -3.11 14.82 -18.77
CA GLY A 105 -2.80 13.43 -18.38
C GLY A 105 -1.84 13.30 -17.20
N ASP A 106 -1.38 14.42 -16.65
CA ASP A 106 -0.47 14.43 -15.49
C ASP A 106 -1.25 14.32 -14.18
N VAL A 107 -1.20 13.15 -13.56
CA VAL A 107 -1.89 12.84 -12.30
C VAL A 107 -1.49 13.80 -11.18
N HIS A 108 -0.24 14.27 -11.15
CA HIS A 108 0.25 15.14 -10.08
C HIS A 108 -0.18 16.60 -10.26
N SER A 109 -0.60 16.99 -11.47
CA SER A 109 -1.09 18.34 -11.73
C SER A 109 -2.46 18.61 -11.12
N ASP A 110 -3.31 17.59 -11.03
CA ASP A 110 -4.63 17.64 -10.37
C ASP A 110 -5.08 16.25 -9.92
N ILE A 111 -4.71 15.87 -8.70
CA ILE A 111 -5.02 14.54 -8.10
C ILE A 111 -6.53 14.35 -7.86
N GLU A 112 -7.30 15.44 -7.79
CA GLU A 112 -8.73 15.38 -7.49
C GLU A 112 -9.62 15.33 -8.73
N ALA A 113 -9.04 15.50 -9.93
CA ALA A 113 -9.73 15.54 -11.22
C ALA A 113 -9.87 14.19 -11.93
#